data_AF-A0A3B8XZ40-F1
#
_entry.id   AF-A0A3B8XZ40-F1
#
_cell.length_a   1.000
_cell.length_b   1.000
_cell.length_c   1.000
_cell.angle_alpha   90.00
_cell.angle_beta   90.00
_cell.angle_gamma   90.00
#
_symmetry.space_group_name_H-M   'P 1'
#
loop_
_entity.id
_entity.type
_entity.pdbx_description
1 polymer ?
#
loop_
_entity_poly.entity_id
_entity_poly.type
_entity_poly.pdbx_seq_one_letter_code
_entity_poly.pdbx_strand_id
1 'polypeptide(L)'
;WRRRFMERRETAARIYDERFCRMWEFYLAGSETSFRNEGMVVFQMQLAKKIDTLPLTRDYMLEEERRLAGAERTPQQRLMAGD
;
A
#
# COMPACT_ATOMS: atom_id res chain seq x y z
N TRP A 1 3.93 -5.05 -4.73
CA TRP A 1 4.31 -6.21 -3.90
C TRP A 1 4.69 -7.43 -4.72
N ARG A 2 3.90 -7.78 -5.75
CA ARG A 2 4.17 -8.91 -6.65
C ARG A 2 5.64 -9.07 -7.08
N ARG A 3 6.25 -8.02 -7.64
CA ARG A 3 7.67 -8.05 -8.05
C ARG A 3 8.61 -8.51 -6.92
N ARG A 4 8.53 -7.87 -5.76
CA ARG A 4 9.37 -8.22 -4.59
C ARG A 4 9.10 -9.63 -4.06
N PHE A 5 7.86 -10.12 -4.17
CA PHE A 5 7.53 -11.48 -3.82
C PHE A 5 8.19 -12.47 -4.80
N MET A 6 8.07 -12.23 -6.12
CA MET A 6 8.69 -13.07 -7.14
C MET A 6 10.22 -13.14 -7.01
N GLU A 7 10.87 -12.01 -6.70
CA GLU A 7 12.31 -11.94 -6.43
C GLU A 7 12.75 -12.81 -5.23
N ARG A 8 11.83 -13.14 -4.30
CA ARG A 8 12.10 -13.90 -3.07
C ARG A 8 11.24 -15.16 -2.95
N ARG A 9 10.66 -15.61 -4.06
CA ARG A 9 9.68 -16.71 -4.09
C ARG A 9 10.23 -17.99 -3.49
N GLU A 10 11.48 -18.34 -3.80
CA GLU A 10 12.14 -19.54 -3.27
C GLU A 10 12.27 -19.50 -1.74
N THR A 11 12.56 -18.33 -1.17
CA THR A 11 12.57 -18.14 0.29
C THR A 11 11.18 -18.35 0.88
N ALA A 12 10.13 -17.85 0.22
CA ALA A 12 8.76 -18.10 0.67
C ALA A 12 8.38 -19.59 0.58
N ALA A 13 8.82 -20.30 -0.47
CA ALA A 13 8.56 -21.74 -0.63
C ALA A 13 9.24 -22.59 0.46
N ARG A 14 10.43 -22.18 0.93
CA ARG A 14 11.12 -22.84 2.06
C ARG A 14 10.43 -22.65 3.41
N ILE A 15 9.74 -21.53 3.61
CA ILE A 15 9.05 -21.22 4.87
C ILE A 15 7.66 -21.85 4.90
N TYR A 16 6.97 -21.85 3.76
CA TYR A 16 5.60 -22.35 3.62
C TYR A 16 5.58 -23.62 2.78
N ASP A 17 5.23 -23.49 1.50
CA ASP A 17 5.31 -24.54 0.50
C ASP A 17 5.02 -23.95 -0.90
N GLU A 18 5.07 -24.82 -1.91
CA GLU A 18 4.73 -24.47 -3.29
C GLU A 18 3.25 -24.13 -3.49
N ARG A 19 2.36 -24.71 -2.68
CA ARG A 19 0.92 -24.43 -2.77
C ARG A 19 0.62 -22.99 -2.36
N PHE A 20 1.21 -22.54 -1.26
CA PHE A 20 1.14 -21.18 -0.77
C PHE A 20 1.70 -20.21 -1.81
N CYS A 21 2.87 -20.50 -2.38
CA CYS A 21 3.48 -19.61 -3.37
C CYS A 21 2.57 -19.40 -4.57
N ARG A 22 1.99 -20.47 -5.15
CA ARG A 22 1.04 -20.34 -6.27
C ARG A 22 -0.20 -19.52 -5.91
N MET A 23 -0.77 -19.77 -4.73
CA MET A 23 -1.93 -19.00 -4.24
C MET A 23 -1.58 -17.52 -4.11
N TRP A 24 -0.41 -17.21 -3.55
CA TRP A 24 0.02 -15.82 -3.30
C TRP A 24 0.36 -15.08 -4.59
N GLU A 25 0.99 -15.75 -5.55
CA GLU A 25 1.23 -15.21 -6.89
C GLU A 25 -0.09 -14.87 -7.58
N PHE A 26 -1.05 -15.80 -7.55
CA PHE A 26 -2.37 -15.59 -8.12
C PHE A 26 -3.09 -14.41 -7.46
N TYR A 27 -3.08 -14.35 -6.12
CA TYR A 27 -3.70 -13.25 -5.38
C TYR A 27 -3.10 -11.89 -5.74
N LEU A 28 -1.78 -11.77 -5.79
CA LEU A 28 -1.11 -10.50 -6.09
C LEU A 28 -1.29 -10.08 -7.55
N ALA A 29 -1.27 -11.03 -8.49
CA ALA A 29 -1.54 -10.78 -9.90
C ALA A 29 -3.01 -10.39 -10.13
N GLY A 30 -3.94 -11.14 -9.54
CA GLY A 30 -5.38 -10.88 -9.63
C GLY A 30 -5.73 -9.53 -9.04
N SER A 31 -5.25 -9.22 -7.84
CA SER A 31 -5.47 -7.92 -7.20
C SER A 31 -4.95 -6.78 -8.07
N GLU A 32 -3.72 -6.89 -8.62
CA GLU A 32 -3.17 -5.89 -9.54
C GLU A 32 -4.06 -5.69 -10.77
N THR A 33 -4.47 -6.78 -11.44
CA THR A 33 -5.36 -6.71 -12.61
C THR A 33 -6.68 -6.05 -12.27
N SER A 34 -7.30 -6.42 -11.15
CA SER A 34 -8.59 -5.89 -10.76
C SER A 34 -8.58 -4.40 -10.42
N PHE A 35 -7.47 -3.87 -9.90
CA PHE A 35 -7.32 -2.41 -9.69
C PHE A 35 -6.89 -1.65 -10.95
N ARG A 36 -6.12 -2.27 -11.86
CA ARG A 36 -5.61 -1.59 -13.06
C ARG A 36 -6.59 -1.58 -14.22
N ASN A 37 -7.29 -2.70 -14.40
CA ASN A 37 -8.06 -2.99 -15.61
C ASN A 37 -9.54 -3.21 -15.31
N GLU A 38 -9.88 -3.55 -14.07
CA GLU A 38 -11.27 -3.68 -13.64
C GLU A 38 -11.69 -2.49 -12.77
N GLY A 39 -12.93 -2.47 -12.30
CA GLY A 39 -13.51 -1.34 -11.56
C GLY A 39 -13.19 -1.31 -10.05
N MET A 40 -12.17 -2.03 -9.55
CA MET A 40 -11.87 -1.97 -8.12
C MET A 40 -11.21 -0.64 -7.73
N VAL A 41 -11.63 -0.10 -6.58
CA VAL A 41 -11.13 1.18 -6.06
C VAL A 41 -10.80 1.07 -4.59
N VAL A 42 -9.89 1.92 -4.13
CA VAL A 42 -9.70 2.22 -2.71
C VAL A 42 -10.27 3.61 -2.48
N PHE A 43 -11.26 3.71 -1.61
CA PHE A 43 -11.93 4.98 -1.31
C PHE A 43 -11.55 5.46 0.08
N GLN A 44 -11.24 6.75 0.20
CA GLN A 44 -11.02 7.41 1.48
C GLN A 44 -12.15 8.39 1.73
N MET A 45 -12.89 8.18 2.82
CA MET A 45 -14.01 9.03 3.23
C MET A 45 -13.62 9.85 4.45
N GLN A 46 -13.86 11.16 4.37
CA GLN A 46 -13.77 12.05 5.51
C GLN A 46 -15.18 12.36 6.01
N LEU A 47 -15.43 12.07 7.28
CA LEU A 47 -16.73 12.24 7.93
C LEU A 47 -16.59 13.19 9.13
N ALA A 48 -17.50 14.17 9.23
CA ALA A 48 -17.58 15.10 10.34
C ALA A 48 -19.04 15.33 10.76
N LYS A 49 -19.28 15.57 12.05
CA LYS A 49 -20.63 15.77 12.59
C LYS A 49 -21.24 17.13 12.22
N LYS A 50 -20.39 18.14 11.95
CA LYS A 50 -20.80 19.50 11.56
C LYS A 50 -20.11 19.90 10.26
N ILE A 51 -20.81 20.66 9.42
CA ILE A 51 -20.32 21.06 8.10
C ILE A 51 -19.11 22.00 8.15
N ASP A 52 -18.98 22.77 9.23
CA ASP A 52 -17.91 23.75 9.47
C ASP A 52 -16.72 23.18 10.24
N THR A 53 -16.67 21.86 10.47
CA THR A 53 -15.56 21.20 11.19
C THR A 53 -14.23 21.38 10.46
N LEU A 54 -14.26 21.56 9.14
CA LEU A 54 -13.09 21.66 8.29
C LEU A 54 -13.12 22.95 7.47
N PRO A 55 -11.94 23.45 7.06
CA PRO A 55 -11.89 24.57 6.12
C PRO A 55 -12.65 24.24 4.83
N LEU A 56 -13.21 25.28 4.21
CA LEU A 56 -13.94 25.15 2.94
C LEU A 56 -13.03 24.63 1.81
N THR A 57 -11.75 25.01 1.84
CA THR A 57 -10.72 24.51 0.92
C THR A 57 -9.96 23.34 1.54
N ARG A 58 -9.40 22.45 0.70
CA ARG A 58 -8.69 21.25 1.14
C ARG A 58 -7.19 21.44 1.32
N ASP A 59 -6.72 22.68 1.40
CA ASP A 59 -5.28 22.99 1.43
C ASP A 59 -4.58 22.37 2.63
N TYR A 60 -5.28 22.22 3.75
CA TYR A 60 -4.79 21.54 4.95
C TYR A 60 -4.37 20.09 4.67
N MET A 61 -5.01 19.39 3.72
CA MET A 61 -4.61 18.03 3.34
C MET A 61 -3.24 18.06 2.64
N LEU A 62 -3.04 18.98 1.70
CA LEU A 62 -1.80 19.11 0.94
C LEU A 62 -0.64 19.61 1.81
N GLU A 63 -0.91 20.52 2.74
CA GLU A 63 0.06 20.99 3.73
C GLU A 63 0.53 19.84 4.62
N GLU A 64 -0.41 19.01 5.08
CA GLU A 64 -0.12 17.86 5.91
C GLU A 64 0.65 16.78 5.13
N GLU A 65 0.28 16.50 3.88
CA GLU A 65 1.04 15.61 3.00
C GLU A 65 2.49 16.09 2.81
N ARG A 66 2.71 17.40 2.61
CA ARG A 66 4.06 17.97 2.52
C ARG A 66 4.83 17.83 3.82
N ARG A 67 4.18 18.06 4.97
CA ARG A 67 4.77 17.90 6.31
C ARG A 67 5.19 16.45 6.56
N LEU A 68 4.31 15.50 6.24
CA LEU A 68 4.56 14.06 6.38
C LEU A 68 5.64 13.58 5.42
N ALA A 69 5.63 14.00 4.16
CA ALA A 69 6.69 13.65 3.20
C ALA A 69 8.08 14.15 3.66
N GLY A 70 8.14 15.30 4.33
CA GLY A 70 9.37 15.81 4.97
C GLY A 70 9.84 14.96 6.16
N ALA A 71 8.90 14.40 6.93
CA ALA A 71 9.18 13.54 8.08
C ALA A 71 9.48 12.07 7.70
N GLU A 72 8.88 11.57 6.62
CA GLU A 72 9.00 10.19 6.13
C GLU A 72 10.35 9.87 5.46
N ARG A 73 11.31 10.80 5.41
CA ARG A 73 12.69 10.47 5.02
C ARG A 73 13.40 9.49 5.98
N THR A 74 12.76 9.03 7.06
CA THR A 74 13.39 8.22 8.13
C THR A 74 12.70 6.91 8.57
N PRO A 75 11.79 6.26 7.81
CA PRO A 75 11.49 4.83 8.04
C PRO A 75 11.81 3.86 6.89
N GLN A 76 11.96 4.29 5.62
CA GLN A 76 12.24 3.35 4.52
C GLN A 76 13.60 2.62 4.65
N GLN A 77 14.57 3.17 5.40
CA GLN A 77 15.84 2.50 5.69
C GLN A 77 15.66 1.26 6.58
N ARG A 78 14.64 1.20 7.45
CA ARG A 78 14.44 0.08 8.39
C ARG A 78 13.80 -1.17 7.76
N LEU A 79 13.09 -1.02 6.65
CA LEU A 79 12.49 -2.14 5.90
C LEU A 79 13.38 -2.67 4.77
N MET A 80 14.42 -1.92 4.40
CA MET A 80 15.44 -2.31 3.41
C MET A 80 16.70 -2.89 4.08
N ALA A 81 16.95 -2.59 5.36
CA ALA A 81 18.02 -3.17 6.19
C ALA A 81 17.53 -4.36 7.02
N GLY A 82 16.74 -5.24 6.40
CA GLY A 82 16.48 -6.57 6.96
C GLY A 82 17.64 -7.48 6.58
N ASP A 83 18.62 -7.57 7.48
CA ASP A 83 19.56 -8.70 7.57
C ASP A 83 18.78 -10.01 7.81
#